data_AF-A0A4U3F8S1-F1
#
_entry.id   AF-A0A4U3F8S1-F1
#
_cell.length_a   1.000
_cell.length_b   1.000
_cell.length_c   1.000
_cell.angle_alpha   90.00
_cell.angle_beta   90.00
_cell.angle_gamma   90.00
#
_symmetry.space_group_name_H-M   'P 1'
#
loop_
_entity.id
_entity.type
_entity.pdbx_description
1 polymer ?
#
loop_
_entity_poly.entity_id
_entity_poly.type
_entity_poly.pdbx_seq_one_letter_code
_entity_poly.pdbx_strand_id
1 'polypeptide(L)' 'MKSHQVRGCALVFLVGMLFTIDANAYQQKTLQLVDEFETDNKRICFYEDSQRSETVEKKLSQHCAAVLVVAVD' A
#
# COMPACT_ATOMS: atom_id res chain seq x y z
N MET A 1 0.89 32.28 57.78
CA MET A 1 0.85 30.83 57.46
C MET A 1 -0.02 30.61 56.23
N LYS A 2 0.37 29.65 55.39
CA LYS A 2 -0.31 29.13 54.19
C LYS A 2 -0.03 29.85 52.85
N SER A 3 1.11 29.46 52.27
CA SER A 3 1.31 29.27 50.83
C SER A 3 0.14 28.51 50.20
N HIS A 4 -0.21 28.83 48.95
CA HIS A 4 -0.38 27.82 47.89
C HIS A 4 -0.35 28.51 46.52
N GLN A 5 0.85 28.53 45.95
CA GLN A 5 1.12 28.57 44.53
C GLN A 5 0.29 27.49 43.83
N VAL A 6 -0.55 27.88 42.87
CA VAL A 6 -0.96 26.99 41.77
C VAL A 6 -0.95 27.81 40.48
N ARG A 7 0.26 28.19 40.06
CA ARG A 7 0.57 28.36 38.64
C ARG A 7 0.55 26.95 38.05
N GLY A 8 -0.56 26.55 37.46
CA GLY A 8 -0.71 25.19 36.97
C GLY A 8 -1.79 25.07 35.92
N CYS A 9 -1.37 25.04 34.66
CA CYS A 9 -1.94 24.21 33.60
C CYS A 9 -3.47 24.20 33.45
N ALA A 10 -4.04 25.16 32.72
CA ALA A 10 -5.40 25.03 32.19
C ALA A 10 -5.50 25.40 30.70
N LEU A 11 -4.45 25.13 29.92
CA LEU A 11 -4.40 25.40 28.47
C LEU A 11 -3.89 24.17 27.68
N VAL A 12 -4.27 22.95 28.08
CA VAL A 12 -3.84 21.72 27.36
C VAL A 12 -4.95 20.69 27.15
N PHE A 13 -6.23 21.09 27.17
CA PHE A 13 -7.34 20.11 27.04
C PHE A 13 -8.38 20.45 25.97
N LEU A 14 -7.96 21.06 24.86
CA LEU A 14 -8.88 21.32 23.73
C LEU A 14 -8.22 21.15 22.35
N VAL A 15 -7.22 20.27 22.25
CA VAL A 15 -6.68 19.79 20.96
C VAL A 15 -6.66 18.25 20.99
N GLY A 16 -7.84 17.67 21.20
CA GLY A 16 -8.11 16.24 21.02
C GLY A 16 -8.85 15.95 19.73
N MET A 17 -8.80 16.85 18.75
CA MET A 17 -9.17 16.56 17.37
C MET A 17 -7.99 15.86 16.69
N LEU A 18 -7.79 14.59 16.98
CA LEU A 18 -7.04 13.72 16.08
C LEU A 18 -7.91 12.53 15.80
N PHE A 19 -8.73 12.72 14.78
CA PHE A 19 -9.29 11.69 13.94
C PHE A 19 -8.30 10.53 13.85
N THR A 20 -8.59 9.44 14.54
CA THR A 20 -8.05 8.13 14.16
C THR A 20 -8.81 7.75 12.90
N ILE A 21 -8.47 8.41 11.79
CA ILE A 21 -8.80 7.88 10.48
C ILE A 21 -7.90 6.66 10.38
N ASP A 22 -8.48 5.48 10.49
CA ASP A 22 -7.82 4.23 10.16
C ASP A 22 -7.15 4.41 8.80
N ALA A 23 -5.85 4.65 8.82
CA ALA A 23 -5.02 4.51 7.66
C ALA A 23 -4.95 3.01 7.39
N ASN A 24 -6.03 2.47 6.81
CA ASN A 24 -5.94 1.29 5.97
C ASN A 24 -5.09 1.74 4.78
N ALA A 25 -3.78 1.83 5.01
CA ALA A 25 -2.79 2.05 3.99
C ALA A 25 -2.90 0.83 3.10
N TYR A 26 -3.76 0.91 2.10
CA TYR A 26 -3.92 -0.09 1.06
C TYR A 26 -2.52 -0.22 0.44
N GLN A 27 -1.76 -1.22 0.89
CA GLN A 27 -0.35 -1.30 0.59
C GLN A 27 -0.26 -1.69 -0.88
N GLN A 28 0.18 -0.78 -1.73
CA GLN A 28 0.39 -1.10 -3.14
C GLN A 28 1.80 -1.63 -3.31
N LYS A 29 1.94 -2.74 -4.03
CA LYS A 29 3.21 -3.36 -4.36
C LYS A 29 3.42 -3.31 -5.86
N THR A 30 4.66 -3.01 -6.24
CA THR A 30 5.07 -2.89 -7.65
C THR A 30 5.84 -4.14 -8.04
N LEU A 31 5.36 -4.83 -9.06
CA LEU A 31 5.98 -6.02 -9.63
C LEU A 31 6.60 -5.68 -10.99
N GLN A 32 7.78 -6.21 -11.27
CA GLN A 32 8.49 -6.05 -12.54
C GLN A 32 8.22 -7.27 -13.41
N LEU A 33 7.93 -7.05 -14.70
CA LEU A 33 7.81 -8.15 -15.65
C LEU A 33 9.17 -8.82 -15.81
N VAL A 34 9.23 -10.13 -15.56
CA VAL A 34 10.44 -10.95 -15.73
C VAL A 34 10.37 -11.74 -17.01
N ASP A 35 9.21 -12.33 -17.28
CA ASP A 35 9.02 -13.16 -18.46
C ASP A 35 7.58 -13.09 -18.99
N GLU A 36 7.43 -13.38 -20.27
CA GLU A 36 6.16 -13.39 -20.97
C GLU A 36 6.09 -14.62 -21.88
N PHE A 37 5.06 -15.43 -21.67
CA PHE A 37 4.79 -16.63 -22.47
C PHE A 37 3.46 -16.50 -23.21
N GLU A 38 3.45 -16.76 -24.51
CA GLU A 38 2.23 -16.80 -25.31
C GLU A 38 1.79 -18.25 -25.53
N THR A 39 0.50 -18.52 -25.34
CA THR A 39 -0.16 -19.79 -25.67
C THR A 39 -1.28 -19.54 -26.68
N ASP A 40 -1.93 -20.59 -27.21
CA ASP A 40 -2.91 -20.49 -28.32
C ASP A 40 -4.04 -19.45 -28.12
N ASN A 41 -4.42 -19.15 -26.88
CA ASN A 41 -5.54 -18.23 -26.58
C ASN A 41 -5.26 -17.22 -25.45
N LYS A 42 -4.06 -17.22 -24.87
CA LYS A 42 -3.73 -16.40 -23.72
C LYS A 42 -2.26 -16.05 -23.68
N ARG A 43 -1.97 -14.97 -22.98
CA ARG A 43 -0.62 -14.52 -22.69
C ARG A 43 -0.41 -14.56 -21.19
N ILE A 44 0.64 -15.23 -20.76
CA ILE A 44 0.98 -15.43 -19.36
C ILE A 44 2.18 -14.54 -19.06
N CYS A 45 1.99 -13.59 -18.14
CA CYS A 45 3.03 -12.69 -17.67
C CYS A 45 3.54 -13.18 -16.31
N PHE A 46 4.85 -13.33 -16.17
CA PHE A 46 5.49 -13.60 -14.89
C PHE A 46 6.08 -12.31 -14.35
N TYR A 47 5.57 -11.85 -13.21
CA TYR A 47 6.07 -10.68 -12.52
C TYR A 47 6.83 -11.08 -11.27
N GLU A 48 7.85 -10.33 -10.90
CA GLU A 48 8.61 -10.51 -9.68
C GLU A 48 8.68 -9.21 -8.88
N ASP A 49 8.61 -9.35 -7.57
CA ASP A 49 9.09 -8.39 -6.60
C ASP A 49 10.29 -9.01 -5.88
N SER A 50 11.14 -8.15 -5.32
CA SER A 50 12.24 -8.48 -4.39
C SER A 50 12.02 -9.64 -3.40
N GLN A 51 10.77 -10.00 -3.08
CA GLN A 51 10.43 -11.06 -2.14
C GLN A 51 9.56 -12.19 -2.72
N ARG A 52 8.89 -12.03 -3.88
CA ARG A 52 7.92 -13.03 -4.43
C ARG A 52 7.68 -12.86 -5.94
N SER A 53 7.33 -13.96 -6.61
CA SER A 53 6.90 -13.97 -8.01
C SER A 53 5.38 -14.24 -8.14
N GLU A 54 4.73 -13.62 -9.12
CA GLU A 54 3.31 -13.77 -9.45
C GLU A 54 3.09 -14.05 -10.94
N THR A 55 2.09 -14.88 -11.27
CA THR A 55 1.73 -15.22 -12.65
C THR A 55 0.36 -14.63 -12.99
N VAL A 56 0.29 -13.84 -14.07
CA VAL A 56 -0.92 -13.14 -14.50
C VAL A 56 -1.29 -13.54 -15.92
N GLU A 57 -2.53 -13.97 -16.12
CA GLU A 57 -3.06 -14.32 -17.44
C GLU A 57 -3.75 -13.10 -18.08
N LYS A 58 -3.41 -12.80 -19.34
CA LYS A 58 -3.98 -11.73 -20.15
C LYS A 58 -4.51 -12.26 -21.48
N LYS A 59 -5.40 -11.50 -22.10
CA LYS A 59 -5.89 -11.76 -23.47
C LYS A 59 -4.73 -11.62 -24.46
N LEU A 60 -4.70 -12.46 -25.49
CA LEU A 60 -3.63 -12.50 -26.49
C LEU A 60 -3.33 -11.14 -27.16
N SER A 61 -4.37 -10.32 -27.36
CA SER A 61 -4.23 -8.99 -27.97
C SER A 61 -3.63 -7.92 -27.05
N GLN A 62 -3.41 -8.23 -25.77
CA GLN A 62 -2.81 -7.32 -24.79
C GLN A 62 -1.39 -7.76 -24.45
N HIS A 63 -0.42 -6.89 -24.70
CA HIS A 63 0.93 -7.06 -24.19
C HIS A 63 0.98 -7.00 -22.66
N CYS A 64 1.94 -7.70 -22.05
CA CYS A 64 2.22 -7.53 -20.64
C CYS A 64 2.71 -6.10 -20.36
N ALA A 65 2.34 -5.57 -19.19
CA ALA A 65 2.88 -4.28 -18.78
C ALA A 65 4.30 -4.52 -18.26
N ALA A 66 5.25 -3.62 -18.51
CA ALA A 66 6.59 -3.76 -17.92
C ALA A 66 6.55 -3.72 -16.38
N VAL A 67 5.58 -2.99 -15.84
CA VAL A 67 5.36 -2.80 -14.41
C VAL A 67 3.89 -3.04 -14.08
N LEU A 68 3.63 -3.82 -13.04
CA LEU A 68 2.28 -4.07 -12.53
C LEU A 68 2.18 -3.56 -11.09
N VAL A 69 1.15 -2.77 -10.80
CA VAL A 69 0.84 -2.35 -9.43
C VAL A 69 -0.32 -3.19 -8.93
N VAL A 70 -0.07 -3.98 -7.89
CA VAL A 70 -1.08 -4.81 -7.23
C VAL A 70 -1.37 -4.26 -5.84
N ALA A 71 -2.61 -4.45 -5.40
CA ALA A 71 -2.97 -4.23 -4.01
C ALA A 71 -2.49 -5.41 -3.16
N VAL A 72 -1.86 -5.11 -2.03
CA VAL A 72 -1.53 -6.08 -1.00
C VAL A 72 -2.57 -5.93 0.10
N ASP A 73 -3.28 -7.02 0.35
CA ASP A 73 -4.20 -7.18 1.49
C ASP A 73 -3.42 -7.62 2.74
#